data_AF-R9XEG0-F1
#
_entry.id   AF-R9XEG0-F1
#
_cell.length_a   1.000
_cell.length_b   1.000
_cell.length_c   1.000
_cell.angle_alpha   90.00
_cell.angle_beta   90.00
_cell.angle_gamma   90.00
#
_symmetry.space_group_name_H-M   'P 1'
#
loop_
_entity.id
_entity.type
_entity.pdbx_description
1 polymer ?
#
loop_
_entity_poly.entity_id
_entity_poly.type
_entity_poly.pdbx_seq_one_letter_code
_entity_poly.pdbx_strand_id
1 'polypeptide(L)'
;MRGLQAVGKAVSPAKKQSLIDGTPLKRLKNHIPQPNQIMHPFLGLSQTEKGLLCCTECEPRIREGRSIIPAMVRDPMKDKTEYTHARLQFPVLHNISSWVQEYTAHHRFSEKQLVSAATLPAFEVVETEIPETIRAVCQPSAQSIEGILAAEVVSTEELFQFLLEAYPGRVKAILPILLREYQKLPPTEVHLQGTLHRVLLAFDDKAVDKQDVEAVNRLLHNFSAEVGRRHEHVLNATVLQQLLRFYISGSALTNSRTTFQALLDRGICPVAEVLDDYFLLVEKAISAKSQPDLQARRLAKMACIAGFAPVLKHTMTATMLRVLIGCAAHTGEILKLVEFAASMPSSKTILEGNAVQLVNAVSSFVPSPAVENCINISLLLQRLEQAYTNGLPTQFAHAASIAYLHNGNWGATAVLWKRYGIPQGLIEIPIVDMRCQLPGFRQEDRQHLETLFRNM
;
A
#
# COMPACT_ATOMS: atom_id res chain seq x y z
N MET A 1 -16.08 9.98 0.98
CA MET A 1 -15.31 9.33 2.07
C MET A 1 -14.93 10.35 3.17
N ARG A 2 -15.85 10.69 4.08
CA ARG A 2 -15.54 11.57 5.24
C ARG A 2 -14.83 10.83 6.41
N GLY A 3 -14.55 9.52 6.26
CA GLY A 3 -14.03 8.66 7.34
C GLY A 3 -12.50 8.66 7.54
N LEU A 4 -11.70 9.17 6.59
CA LEU A 4 -10.24 9.09 6.66
C LEU A 4 -9.59 10.25 7.46
N GLN A 5 -10.32 11.31 7.79
CA GLN A 5 -9.81 12.43 8.60
C GLN A 5 -9.68 12.10 10.11
N ALA A 6 -10.11 10.90 10.54
CA ALA A 6 -10.13 10.50 11.95
C ALA A 6 -9.14 9.37 12.32
N VAL A 7 -8.22 9.00 11.43
CA VAL A 7 -7.18 7.99 11.73
C VAL A 7 -6.06 8.67 12.53
N GLY A 8 -6.21 8.78 13.85
CA GLY A 8 -5.16 9.33 14.71
C GLY A 8 -5.53 9.76 16.13
N LYS A 9 -6.80 9.74 16.54
CA LYS A 9 -7.13 9.97 17.96
C LYS A 9 -6.92 8.67 18.74
N ALA A 10 -5.88 8.66 19.58
CA ALA A 10 -5.64 7.61 20.56
C ALA A 10 -6.92 7.31 21.36
N VAL A 11 -7.34 6.04 21.36
CA VAL A 11 -8.48 5.56 22.14
C VAL A 11 -8.14 5.74 23.62
N SER A 12 -8.87 6.62 24.33
CA SER A 12 -8.74 6.75 25.78
C SER A 12 -9.12 5.43 26.47
N PRO A 13 -8.48 5.04 27.58
CA PRO A 13 -8.84 3.82 28.29
C PRO A 13 -10.32 3.86 28.71
N ALA A 14 -11.06 2.81 28.33
CA ALA A 14 -12.49 2.71 28.56
C ALA A 14 -12.81 2.80 30.07
N LYS A 15 -13.51 3.86 30.48
CA LYS A 15 -14.22 3.89 31.76
C LYS A 15 -15.28 2.77 31.72
N LYS A 16 -15.25 1.89 32.71
CA LYS A 16 -16.30 0.86 32.93
C LYS A 16 -17.63 1.58 33.12
N GLN A 17 -18.49 1.58 32.11
CA GLN A 17 -19.89 2.00 32.22
C GLN A 17 -20.77 0.75 32.18
N SER A 18 -21.79 0.71 33.03
CA SER A 18 -22.92 -0.24 32.99
C SER A 18 -24.11 0.43 32.32
N LEU A 19 -24.98 -0.34 31.67
CA LEU A 19 -26.29 0.14 31.21
C LEU A 19 -27.19 0.41 32.44
N ILE A 20 -28.22 1.24 32.23
CA ILE A 20 -29.17 1.75 33.24
C ILE A 20 -29.93 0.62 33.96
N ASP A 21 -30.02 -0.58 33.37
CA ASP A 21 -30.88 -1.67 33.85
C ASP A 21 -30.13 -2.77 34.64
N GLY A 22 -28.92 -2.50 35.12
CA GLY A 22 -28.16 -3.46 35.95
C GLY A 22 -27.74 -4.76 35.23
N THR A 23 -28.06 -4.92 33.96
CA THR A 23 -27.53 -5.98 33.11
C THR A 23 -26.03 -5.72 32.88
N PRO A 24 -25.14 -6.64 33.27
CA PRO A 24 -23.73 -6.47 32.97
C PRO A 24 -23.57 -6.38 31.45
N LEU A 25 -22.82 -5.38 30.96
CA LEU A 25 -22.36 -5.21 29.57
C LEU A 25 -21.43 -6.37 29.08
N LYS A 26 -21.56 -7.55 29.69
CA LYS A 26 -21.01 -8.81 29.23
C LYS A 26 -21.84 -9.28 28.04
N ARG A 27 -21.34 -9.03 26.81
CA ARG A 27 -21.66 -9.70 25.52
C ARG A 27 -22.08 -8.79 24.35
N LEU A 28 -21.59 -7.55 24.28
CA LEU A 28 -21.32 -6.93 22.95
C LEU A 28 -19.99 -7.46 22.34
N LYS A 29 -19.51 -8.62 22.82
CA LYS A 29 -18.21 -9.22 22.51
C LYS A 29 -18.29 -9.88 21.13
N ASN A 30 -17.45 -9.42 20.22
CA ASN A 30 -17.17 -9.99 18.89
C ASN A 30 -18.26 -9.76 17.84
N HIS A 31 -18.49 -8.50 17.45
CA HIS A 31 -19.11 -8.24 16.14
C HIS A 31 -18.14 -8.70 15.05
N ILE A 32 -18.55 -9.72 14.29
CA ILE A 32 -17.77 -10.25 13.17
C ILE A 32 -18.01 -9.32 11.99
N PRO A 33 -16.98 -8.69 11.42
CA PRO A 33 -17.17 -7.88 10.24
C PRO A 33 -17.73 -8.71 9.10
N GLN A 34 -18.70 -8.15 8.39
CA GLN A 34 -19.19 -8.70 7.14
C GLN A 34 -18.06 -8.68 6.09
N PRO A 35 -18.09 -9.56 5.08
CA PRO A 35 -17.01 -9.64 4.12
C PRO A 35 -16.70 -8.32 3.38
N ASN A 36 -17.74 -7.52 3.08
CA ASN A 36 -17.60 -6.20 2.46
C ASN A 36 -17.06 -5.12 3.42
N GLN A 37 -16.98 -5.40 4.72
CA GLN A 37 -16.38 -4.51 5.72
C GLN A 37 -14.89 -4.76 5.91
N ILE A 38 -14.34 -5.86 5.38
CA ILE A 38 -12.92 -6.16 5.44
C ILE A 38 -12.17 -5.28 4.43
N MET A 39 -11.20 -4.53 4.93
CA MET A 39 -10.41 -3.60 4.10
C MET A 39 -8.99 -4.11 3.84
N HIS A 40 -8.71 -5.38 4.14
CA HIS A 40 -7.37 -5.96 4.06
C HIS A 40 -7.06 -6.46 2.63
N PRO A 41 -6.17 -5.79 1.86
CA PRO A 41 -6.01 -6.06 0.43
C PRO A 41 -5.39 -7.42 0.10
N PHE A 42 -4.64 -8.01 1.02
CA PHE A 42 -4.01 -9.32 0.86
C PHE A 42 -4.42 -10.34 1.94
N LEU A 43 -5.64 -10.22 2.46
CA LEU A 43 -6.17 -11.26 3.36
C LEU A 43 -6.59 -12.46 2.51
N GLY A 44 -5.89 -13.58 2.70
CA GLY A 44 -6.22 -14.86 2.08
C GLY A 44 -6.57 -15.89 3.15
N LEU A 45 -7.66 -16.62 2.95
CA LEU A 45 -8.02 -17.79 3.76
C LEU A 45 -7.32 -19.02 3.18
N SER A 46 -6.40 -19.60 3.95
CA SER A 46 -5.75 -20.86 3.58
C SER A 46 -6.74 -22.03 3.60
N GLN A 47 -6.42 -23.13 2.91
CA GLN A 47 -7.24 -24.35 2.97
C GLN A 47 -7.29 -24.90 4.40
N THR A 48 -6.19 -24.79 5.15
CA THR A 48 -6.14 -25.15 6.56
C THR A 48 -7.10 -24.30 7.39
N GLU A 49 -7.12 -22.99 7.22
CA GLU A 49 -8.08 -22.12 7.93
C GLU A 49 -9.52 -22.45 7.57
N LYS A 50 -9.81 -22.70 6.29
CA LYS A 50 -11.16 -23.13 5.87
C LYS A 50 -11.54 -24.48 6.50
N GLY A 51 -10.63 -25.44 6.54
CA GLY A 51 -10.84 -26.73 7.19
C GLY A 51 -11.06 -26.57 8.70
N LEU A 52 -10.22 -25.79 9.38
CA LEU A 52 -10.35 -25.51 10.82
C LEU A 52 -11.69 -24.83 11.15
N LEU A 53 -12.14 -23.90 10.32
CA LEU A 53 -13.45 -23.28 10.45
C LEU A 53 -14.61 -24.29 10.37
N CYS A 54 -14.47 -25.33 9.54
CA CYS A 54 -15.48 -26.38 9.41
C CYS A 54 -15.40 -27.45 10.51
N CYS A 55 -14.20 -27.72 11.05
CA CYS A 55 -13.97 -28.79 12.02
C CYS A 55 -14.04 -28.33 13.48
N THR A 56 -14.13 -27.03 13.76
CA THR A 56 -14.15 -26.50 15.13
C THR A 56 -15.57 -26.14 15.55
N GLU A 57 -16.19 -26.99 16.37
CA GLU A 57 -17.59 -26.80 16.81
C GLU A 57 -17.80 -25.57 17.70
N CYS A 58 -16.82 -25.28 18.56
CA CYS A 58 -16.89 -24.22 19.55
C CYS A 58 -15.91 -23.10 19.22
N GLU A 59 -16.45 -21.90 18.98
CA GLU A 59 -15.69 -20.69 18.69
C GLU A 59 -14.63 -20.82 17.57
N PRO A 60 -14.99 -21.24 16.34
CA PRO A 60 -14.08 -21.26 15.20
C PRO A 60 -13.48 -19.87 14.92
N ARG A 61 -12.20 -19.84 14.53
CA ARG A 61 -11.40 -18.61 14.40
C ARG A 61 -10.57 -18.60 13.12
N ILE A 62 -10.47 -17.43 12.50
CA ILE A 62 -9.45 -17.13 11.48
C ILE A 62 -8.28 -16.44 12.17
N ARG A 63 -7.04 -16.73 11.75
CA ARG A 63 -5.83 -16.13 12.34
C ARG A 63 -5.77 -16.27 13.88
N GLU A 64 -6.17 -17.43 14.38
CA GLU A 64 -6.24 -17.76 15.82
C GLU A 64 -7.17 -16.84 16.65
N GLY A 65 -7.98 -16.01 15.98
CA GLY A 65 -8.85 -15.02 16.62
C GLY A 65 -8.10 -13.76 17.07
N ARG A 66 -6.88 -13.53 16.57
CA ARG A 66 -6.11 -12.31 16.85
C ARG A 66 -6.84 -11.09 16.26
N SER A 67 -6.77 -9.96 16.96
CA SER A 67 -7.36 -8.68 16.54
C SER A 67 -6.40 -7.99 15.58
N ILE A 68 -6.33 -8.47 14.34
CA ILE A 68 -5.33 -8.03 13.36
C ILE A 68 -5.92 -7.75 11.98
N ILE A 69 -7.25 -7.85 11.82
CA ILE A 69 -7.91 -7.74 10.51
C ILE A 69 -8.52 -6.34 10.39
N PRO A 70 -7.95 -5.44 9.56
CA PRO A 70 -8.51 -4.13 9.34
C PRO A 70 -9.92 -4.21 8.74
N ALA A 71 -10.89 -3.66 9.46
CA ALA A 71 -12.28 -3.66 9.05
C ALA A 71 -13.02 -2.41 9.51
N MET A 72 -14.11 -2.09 8.79
CA MET A 72 -15.09 -1.09 9.19
C MET A 72 -16.13 -1.72 10.12
N VAL A 73 -16.07 -1.41 11.41
CA VAL A 73 -16.93 -2.00 12.44
C VAL A 73 -17.82 -0.92 13.05
N ARG A 74 -19.14 -1.17 13.14
CA ARG A 74 -20.05 -0.25 13.85
C ARG A 74 -19.90 -0.48 15.35
N ASP A 75 -19.43 0.54 16.06
CA ASP A 75 -19.40 0.56 17.52
C ASP A 75 -20.86 0.58 18.02
N PRO A 76 -21.32 -0.48 18.68
CA PRO A 76 -22.71 -0.61 19.12
C PRO A 76 -23.07 0.42 20.20
N MET A 77 -22.09 0.96 20.92
CA MET A 77 -22.32 1.93 22.00
C MET A 77 -22.40 3.36 21.46
N LYS A 78 -21.59 3.68 20.44
CA LYS A 78 -21.53 5.04 19.87
C LYS A 78 -22.40 5.23 18.64
N ASP A 79 -22.94 4.14 18.10
CA ASP A 79 -23.59 4.06 16.81
C ASP A 79 -22.74 4.61 15.64
N LYS A 80 -21.41 4.52 15.77
CA LYS A 80 -20.44 5.07 14.80
C LYS A 80 -19.66 3.94 14.16
N THR A 81 -19.44 4.04 12.85
CA THR A 81 -18.55 3.11 12.16
C THR A 81 -17.10 3.56 12.36
N GLU A 82 -16.28 2.69 12.93
CA GLU A 82 -14.87 2.92 13.20
C GLU A 82 -14.01 1.97 12.36
N TYR A 83 -12.88 2.47 11.86
CA TYR A 83 -11.88 1.65 11.19
C TYR A 83 -10.93 1.08 12.26
N THR A 84 -10.93 -0.23 12.45
CA THR A 84 -10.22 -0.88 13.56
C THR A 84 -9.71 -2.27 13.18
N HIS A 85 -8.85 -2.83 14.02
CA HIS A 85 -8.43 -4.23 13.92
C HIS A 85 -9.50 -5.14 14.54
N ALA A 86 -10.29 -5.78 13.68
CA ALA A 86 -11.32 -6.73 14.07
C ALA A 86 -10.76 -8.13 14.32
N ARG A 87 -11.57 -8.95 15.01
CA ARG A 87 -11.38 -10.39 15.17
C ARG A 87 -12.38 -11.12 14.30
N LEU A 88 -11.93 -12.17 13.64
CA LEU A 88 -12.81 -13.14 12.98
C LEU A 88 -12.93 -14.38 13.88
N GLN A 89 -13.79 -14.26 14.88
CA GLN A 89 -14.13 -15.33 15.83
C GLN A 89 -15.64 -15.52 15.81
N PHE A 90 -16.08 -16.69 15.36
CA PHE A 90 -17.50 -16.99 15.18
C PHE A 90 -18.04 -17.67 16.42
N PRO A 91 -19.16 -17.20 17.02
CA PRO A 91 -19.68 -17.77 18.26
C PRO A 91 -20.24 -19.19 18.04
N VAL A 92 -20.73 -19.48 16.83
CA VAL A 92 -21.33 -20.76 16.44
C VAL A 92 -20.92 -21.10 15.01
N LEU A 93 -20.98 -22.38 14.65
CA LEU A 93 -20.74 -22.86 13.28
C LEU A 93 -21.72 -22.29 12.24
N HIS A 94 -22.90 -21.86 12.69
CA HIS A 94 -23.93 -21.32 11.80
C HIS A 94 -23.42 -20.07 11.07
N ASN A 95 -23.66 -20.00 9.76
CA ASN A 95 -23.27 -18.91 8.85
C ASN A 95 -21.79 -18.80 8.47
N ILE A 96 -20.89 -19.64 8.98
CA ILE A 96 -19.47 -19.61 8.57
C ILE A 96 -19.31 -19.92 7.08
N SER A 97 -20.03 -20.94 6.58
CA SER A 97 -19.99 -21.28 5.15
C SER A 97 -20.48 -20.14 4.28
N SER A 98 -21.60 -19.48 4.66
CA SER A 98 -22.12 -18.30 3.95
C SER A 98 -21.08 -17.18 3.94
N TRP A 99 -20.52 -16.88 5.12
CA TRP A 99 -19.50 -15.85 5.27
C TRP A 99 -18.26 -16.12 4.41
N VAL A 100 -17.75 -17.35 4.39
CA VAL A 100 -16.58 -17.74 3.57
C VAL A 100 -16.91 -17.67 2.07
N GLN A 101 -18.11 -18.09 1.66
CA GLN A 101 -18.58 -18.00 0.28
C GLN A 101 -18.71 -16.54 -0.17
N GLU A 102 -19.38 -15.71 0.62
CA GLU A 102 -19.52 -14.27 0.37
C GLU A 102 -18.17 -13.55 0.35
N TYR A 103 -17.26 -13.88 1.27
CA TYR A 103 -15.90 -13.36 1.28
C TYR A 103 -15.12 -13.75 0.02
N THR A 104 -15.21 -15.01 -0.37
CA THR A 104 -14.55 -15.50 -1.59
C THR A 104 -15.16 -14.83 -2.83
N ALA A 105 -16.48 -14.68 -2.87
CA ALA A 105 -17.18 -14.00 -3.96
C ALA A 105 -16.78 -12.52 -4.05
N HIS A 106 -16.79 -11.79 -2.93
CA HIS A 106 -16.37 -10.39 -2.88
C HIS A 106 -14.90 -10.22 -3.31
N HIS A 107 -14.02 -11.12 -2.86
CA HIS A 107 -12.62 -11.13 -3.30
C HIS A 107 -12.47 -11.41 -4.80
N ARG A 108 -13.35 -12.21 -5.40
CA ARG A 108 -13.40 -12.42 -6.87
C ARG A 108 -13.99 -11.23 -7.61
N PHE A 109 -15.10 -10.64 -7.14
CA PHE A 109 -15.72 -9.48 -7.77
C PHE A 109 -14.83 -8.23 -7.74
N SER A 110 -14.00 -8.09 -6.69
CA SER A 110 -12.97 -7.06 -6.64
C SER A 110 -11.85 -7.27 -7.66
N GLU A 111 -11.65 -8.48 -8.21
CA GLU A 111 -10.71 -8.78 -9.31
C GLU A 111 -11.17 -8.20 -10.66
N LYS A 112 -11.58 -6.93 -10.70
CA LYS A 112 -11.69 -6.21 -11.96
C LYS A 112 -10.35 -6.34 -12.69
N GLN A 113 -10.38 -6.83 -13.92
CA GLN A 113 -9.20 -6.85 -14.76
C GLN A 113 -8.72 -5.42 -14.95
N LEU A 114 -7.55 -5.11 -14.41
CA LEU A 114 -6.97 -3.79 -14.56
C LEU A 114 -6.20 -3.72 -15.87
N VAL A 115 -6.31 -2.59 -16.55
CA VAL A 115 -5.45 -2.22 -17.67
C VAL A 115 -4.30 -1.38 -17.13
N SER A 116 -3.08 -1.70 -17.55
CA SER A 116 -1.90 -0.92 -17.16
C SER A 116 -2.01 0.50 -17.72
N ALA A 117 -1.70 1.50 -16.90
CA ALA A 117 -1.73 2.89 -17.33
C ALA A 117 -0.64 3.18 -18.38
N ALA A 118 0.35 2.30 -18.54
CA ALA A 118 1.34 2.36 -19.61
C ALA A 118 0.75 2.16 -21.01
N THR A 119 -0.45 1.54 -21.10
CA THR A 119 -1.14 1.31 -22.38
C THR A 119 -2.20 2.37 -22.66
N LEU A 120 -2.29 3.42 -21.84
CA LEU A 120 -3.21 4.52 -22.12
C LEU A 120 -2.76 5.26 -23.37
N PRO A 121 -3.69 5.74 -24.20
CA PRO A 121 -3.35 6.59 -25.32
C PRO A 121 -2.62 7.84 -24.81
N ALA A 122 -1.69 8.35 -25.62
CA ALA A 122 -1.16 9.67 -25.40
C ALA A 122 -2.32 10.66 -25.28
N PHE A 123 -2.21 11.59 -24.35
CA PHE A 123 -3.21 12.64 -24.27
C PHE A 123 -3.02 13.54 -25.49
N GLU A 124 -3.90 13.38 -26.48
CA GLU A 124 -3.96 14.24 -27.66
C GLU A 124 -4.39 15.63 -27.19
N VAL A 125 -3.42 16.52 -27.01
CA VAL A 125 -3.70 17.94 -26.99
C VAL A 125 -4.00 18.29 -28.43
N VAL A 126 -5.16 18.91 -28.69
CA VAL A 126 -5.42 19.52 -30.00
C VAL A 126 -4.23 20.42 -30.29
N GLU A 127 -3.45 20.09 -31.32
CA GLU A 127 -2.38 20.95 -31.81
C GLU A 127 -3.06 22.22 -32.32
N THR A 128 -3.20 23.20 -31.44
CA THR A 128 -3.48 24.56 -31.85
C THR A 128 -2.21 25.03 -32.53
N GLU A 129 -2.28 25.25 -33.84
CA GLU A 129 -1.22 25.94 -34.58
C GLU A 129 -0.94 27.23 -33.84
N ILE A 130 0.16 27.27 -33.09
CA ILE A 130 0.56 28.45 -32.31
C ILE A 130 0.72 29.58 -33.33
N PRO A 131 -0.16 30.60 -33.30
CA PRO A 131 -0.08 31.70 -34.25
C PRO A 131 1.32 32.32 -34.20
N GLU A 132 1.90 32.66 -35.35
CA GLU A 132 3.23 33.32 -35.41
C GLU A 132 3.26 34.59 -34.55
N THR A 133 2.09 35.22 -34.33
CA THR A 133 1.89 36.33 -33.40
C THR A 133 2.26 35.98 -31.96
N ILE A 134 1.94 34.78 -31.45
CA ILE A 134 2.37 34.33 -30.10
C ILE A 134 3.89 34.23 -30.05
N ARG A 135 4.51 33.60 -31.06
CA ARG A 135 5.98 33.44 -31.09
C ARG A 135 6.71 34.77 -31.19
N ALA A 136 6.15 35.72 -31.94
CA ALA A 136 6.70 37.06 -32.09
C ALA A 136 6.58 37.89 -30.80
N VAL A 137 5.46 37.78 -30.08
CA VAL A 137 5.18 38.54 -28.86
C VAL A 137 5.87 37.94 -27.63
N CYS A 138 6.00 36.60 -27.55
CA CYS A 138 6.64 35.90 -26.44
C CYS A 138 8.16 35.74 -26.58
N GLN A 139 8.83 36.46 -27.49
CA GLN A 139 10.29 36.46 -27.54
C GLN A 139 10.88 36.90 -26.18
N PRO A 140 12.10 36.45 -25.81
CA PRO A 140 12.68 36.68 -24.47
C PRO A 140 12.88 38.15 -24.07
N SER A 141 12.55 39.11 -24.94
CA SER A 141 12.63 40.54 -24.69
C SER A 141 11.43 41.06 -23.88
N ALA A 142 11.64 41.19 -22.57
CA ALA A 142 11.07 42.20 -21.66
C ALA A 142 9.54 42.37 -21.45
N GLN A 143 8.65 41.70 -22.19
CA GLN A 143 7.20 41.83 -21.93
C GLN A 143 6.74 40.88 -20.82
N SER A 144 6.02 41.42 -19.81
CA SER A 144 5.36 40.62 -18.78
C SER A 144 4.18 39.84 -19.37
N ILE A 145 3.88 38.65 -18.84
CA ILE A 145 2.74 37.84 -19.28
C ILE A 145 1.44 38.67 -19.20
N GLU A 146 1.32 39.51 -18.17
CA GLU A 146 0.22 40.45 -18.00
C GLU A 146 0.13 41.49 -19.13
N GLY A 147 1.26 41.97 -19.63
CA GLY A 147 1.29 42.91 -20.76
C GLY A 147 0.79 42.26 -22.05
N ILE A 148 1.11 40.99 -22.26
CA ILE A 148 0.65 40.21 -23.42
C ILE A 148 -0.86 39.97 -23.33
N LEU A 149 -1.35 39.59 -22.14
CA LEU A 149 -2.79 39.40 -21.89
C LEU A 149 -3.58 40.70 -22.08
N ALA A 150 -3.07 41.83 -21.59
CA ALA A 150 -3.71 43.13 -21.73
C ALA A 150 -3.78 43.63 -23.18
N ALA A 151 -2.92 43.12 -24.06
CA ALA A 151 -2.94 43.48 -25.47
C ALA A 151 -4.04 42.73 -26.26
N GLU A 152 -4.67 41.70 -25.67
CA GLU A 152 -5.76 40.90 -26.27
C GLU A 152 -5.44 40.33 -27.68
N VAL A 153 -4.15 40.19 -28.02
CA VAL A 153 -3.69 39.73 -29.34
C VAL A 153 -3.87 38.21 -29.53
N VAL A 154 -4.02 37.48 -28.43
CA VAL A 154 -4.00 36.01 -28.36
C VAL A 154 -5.02 35.56 -27.31
N SER A 155 -5.66 34.41 -27.52
CA SER A 155 -6.48 33.83 -26.46
C SER A 155 -5.63 33.53 -25.22
N THR A 156 -6.19 33.80 -24.03
CA THR A 156 -5.53 33.54 -22.74
C THR A 156 -5.02 32.11 -22.64
N GLU A 157 -5.79 31.17 -23.17
CA GLU A 157 -5.47 29.76 -23.11
C GLU A 157 -4.32 29.35 -24.03
N GLU A 158 -4.35 29.73 -25.31
CA GLU A 158 -3.26 29.42 -26.25
C GLU A 158 -1.93 30.01 -25.74
N LEU A 159 -1.98 31.20 -25.13
CA LEU A 159 -0.82 31.80 -24.48
C LEU A 159 -0.29 30.90 -23.35
N PHE A 160 -1.15 30.43 -22.44
CA PHE A 160 -0.69 29.57 -21.34
C PHE A 160 -0.23 28.18 -21.81
N GLN A 161 -0.91 27.58 -22.79
CA GLN A 161 -0.49 26.33 -23.39
C GLN A 161 0.90 26.47 -24.03
N PHE A 162 1.14 27.56 -24.76
CA PHE A 162 2.44 27.89 -25.33
C PHE A 162 3.49 28.12 -24.24
N LEU A 163 3.22 28.95 -23.23
CA LEU A 163 4.18 29.27 -22.17
C LEU A 163 4.61 28.03 -21.38
N LEU A 164 3.67 27.10 -21.12
CA LEU A 164 3.96 25.85 -20.42
C LEU A 164 4.77 24.87 -21.28
N GLU A 165 4.61 24.90 -22.59
CA GLU A 165 5.36 24.05 -23.53
C GLU A 165 6.74 24.61 -23.85
N ALA A 166 6.84 25.89 -24.17
CA ALA A 166 8.10 26.56 -24.53
C ALA A 166 8.97 26.84 -23.31
N TYR A 167 8.36 27.11 -22.15
CA TYR A 167 9.06 27.49 -20.92
C TYR A 167 8.59 26.70 -19.70
N PRO A 168 8.63 25.35 -19.73
CA PRO A 168 8.16 24.53 -18.61
C PRO A 168 8.86 24.92 -17.32
N GLY A 169 10.15 25.29 -17.37
CA GLY A 169 10.96 25.82 -16.26
C GLY A 169 10.29 26.95 -15.46
N ARG A 170 9.40 27.73 -16.08
CA ARG A 170 8.70 28.87 -15.47
C ARG A 170 7.32 28.54 -14.91
N VAL A 171 6.92 27.26 -14.84
CA VAL A 171 5.58 26.84 -14.37
C VAL A 171 5.15 27.48 -13.04
N LYS A 172 6.05 27.63 -12.07
CA LYS A 172 5.75 28.26 -10.77
C LYS A 172 5.42 29.75 -10.87
N ALA A 173 5.98 30.45 -11.86
CA ALA A 173 5.64 31.85 -12.14
C ALA A 173 4.37 31.97 -13.00
N ILE A 174 4.13 30.99 -13.88
CA ILE A 174 2.97 30.97 -14.78
C ILE A 174 1.68 30.62 -14.03
N LEU A 175 1.73 29.63 -13.14
CA LEU A 175 0.54 29.05 -12.47
C LEU A 175 -0.30 30.08 -11.68
N PRO A 176 0.29 31.02 -10.90
CA PRO A 176 -0.50 32.04 -10.21
C PRO A 176 -1.22 32.99 -11.18
N ILE A 177 -0.59 33.32 -12.30
CA ILE A 177 -1.19 34.19 -13.34
C ILE A 177 -2.32 33.43 -14.03
N LEU A 178 -2.08 32.16 -14.40
CA LEU A 178 -3.10 31.27 -14.96
C LEU A 178 -4.32 31.20 -14.05
N LEU A 179 -4.14 30.97 -12.75
CA LEU A 179 -5.25 30.92 -11.79
C LEU A 179 -6.07 32.22 -11.74
N ARG A 180 -5.41 33.37 -11.79
CA ARG A 180 -6.08 34.68 -11.76
C ARG A 180 -6.87 34.93 -13.03
N GLU A 181 -6.32 34.61 -14.19
CA GLU A 181 -7.01 34.82 -15.47
C GLU A 181 -8.10 33.77 -15.72
N TYR A 182 -7.92 32.54 -15.23
CA TYR A 182 -8.90 31.47 -15.39
C TYR A 182 -10.25 31.82 -14.75
N GLN A 183 -10.26 32.55 -13.64
CA GLN A 183 -11.49 33.05 -13.01
C GLN A 183 -12.32 33.98 -13.91
N LYS A 184 -11.74 34.49 -15.01
CA LYS A 184 -12.40 35.41 -15.93
C LYS A 184 -12.87 34.74 -17.22
N LEU A 185 -12.47 33.49 -17.47
CA LEU A 185 -12.77 32.80 -18.73
C LEU A 185 -14.17 32.15 -18.70
N PRO A 186 -14.87 32.11 -19.86
CA PRO A 186 -16.12 31.37 -19.97
C PRO A 186 -15.88 29.85 -19.88
N PRO A 187 -16.86 29.07 -19.38
CA PRO A 187 -16.72 27.64 -19.15
C PRO A 187 -16.77 26.87 -20.48
N THR A 188 -15.62 26.44 -20.99
CA THR A 188 -15.56 25.49 -22.12
C THR A 188 -14.69 24.28 -21.76
N GLU A 189 -15.33 23.11 -21.68
CA GLU A 189 -14.82 21.88 -21.03
C GLU A 189 -13.53 21.26 -21.63
N VAL A 190 -13.34 21.34 -22.95
CA VAL A 190 -12.31 20.55 -23.67
C VAL A 190 -10.88 21.08 -23.46
N HIS A 191 -10.81 22.36 -23.17
CA HIS A 191 -9.62 23.19 -23.22
C HIS A 191 -8.84 23.17 -21.89
N LEU A 192 -9.57 23.18 -20.77
CA LEU A 192 -8.96 23.19 -19.45
C LEU A 192 -8.14 21.92 -19.17
N GLN A 193 -8.60 20.78 -19.66
CA GLN A 193 -7.90 19.54 -19.41
C GLN A 193 -6.52 19.52 -20.09
N GLY A 194 -6.39 20.08 -21.30
CA GLY A 194 -5.11 20.24 -21.99
C GLY A 194 -4.17 21.17 -21.24
N THR A 195 -4.68 22.30 -20.75
CA THR A 195 -3.91 23.23 -19.92
C THR A 195 -3.44 22.57 -18.62
N LEU A 196 -4.33 21.87 -17.91
CA LEU A 196 -3.98 21.12 -16.70
C LEU A 196 -2.91 20.06 -16.99
N HIS A 197 -3.06 19.30 -18.07
CA HIS A 197 -2.06 18.30 -18.46
C HIS A 197 -0.69 18.93 -18.66
N ARG A 198 -0.60 20.06 -19.38
CA ARG A 198 0.65 20.80 -19.59
C ARG A 198 1.23 21.36 -18.30
N VAL A 199 0.40 21.87 -17.38
CA VAL A 199 0.84 22.30 -16.04
C VAL A 199 1.50 21.12 -15.32
N LEU A 200 0.84 19.95 -15.30
CA LEU A 200 1.34 18.77 -14.61
C LEU A 200 2.65 18.26 -15.23
N LEU A 201 2.74 18.20 -16.57
CA LEU A 201 3.98 17.85 -17.27
C LEU A 201 5.10 18.87 -17.01
N ALA A 202 4.79 20.16 -16.89
CA ALA A 202 5.78 21.17 -16.57
C ALA A 202 6.32 21.05 -15.13
N PHE A 203 5.67 20.29 -14.25
CA PHE A 203 6.16 19.91 -12.92
C PHE A 203 6.91 18.58 -12.90
N ASP A 204 6.96 17.84 -14.02
CA ASP A 204 7.72 16.58 -14.07
C ASP A 204 9.21 16.90 -13.76
N ASP A 205 9.83 16.02 -12.96
CA ASP A 205 11.19 16.18 -12.42
C ASP A 205 11.46 17.41 -11.54
N LYS A 206 10.43 18.16 -11.12
CA LYS A 206 10.58 19.32 -10.23
C LYS A 206 10.13 19.05 -8.81
N ALA A 207 10.75 19.74 -7.87
CA ALA A 207 10.29 19.77 -6.49
C ALA A 207 8.93 20.49 -6.40
N VAL A 208 7.90 19.73 -6.05
CA VAL A 208 6.54 20.20 -5.79
C VAL A 208 6.42 20.51 -4.30
N ASP A 209 6.06 21.75 -3.97
CA ASP A 209 5.82 22.19 -2.60
C ASP A 209 4.31 22.29 -2.29
N LYS A 210 3.97 22.68 -1.05
CA LYS A 210 2.58 22.79 -0.62
C LYS A 210 1.80 23.89 -1.36
N GLN A 211 2.47 24.98 -1.75
CA GLN A 211 1.83 26.08 -2.45
C GLN A 211 1.46 25.66 -3.88
N ASP A 212 2.34 24.88 -4.53
CA ASP A 212 2.07 24.27 -5.83
C ASP A 212 0.84 23.36 -5.75
N VAL A 213 0.76 22.48 -4.74
CA VAL A 213 -0.39 21.59 -4.53
C VAL A 213 -1.68 22.36 -4.31
N GLU A 214 -1.65 23.43 -3.50
CA GLU A 214 -2.81 24.27 -3.25
C GLU A 214 -3.26 25.03 -4.51
N ALA A 215 -2.31 25.52 -5.30
CA ALA A 215 -2.59 26.18 -6.57
C ALA A 215 -3.29 25.22 -7.56
N VAL A 216 -2.77 24.00 -7.75
CA VAL A 216 -3.42 23.00 -8.61
C VAL A 216 -4.79 22.59 -8.06
N ASN A 217 -4.95 22.45 -6.75
CA ASN A 217 -6.26 22.16 -6.14
C ASN A 217 -7.30 23.26 -6.39
N ARG A 218 -6.88 24.54 -6.38
CA ARG A 218 -7.76 25.67 -6.75
C ARG A 218 -8.17 25.59 -8.22
N LEU A 219 -7.24 25.27 -9.11
CA LEU A 219 -7.55 25.06 -10.54
C LEU A 219 -8.58 23.92 -10.73
N LEU A 220 -8.37 22.78 -10.05
CA LEU A 220 -9.28 21.64 -10.09
C LEU A 220 -10.63 21.91 -9.44
N HIS A 221 -10.68 22.78 -8.43
CA HIS A 221 -11.92 23.21 -7.81
C HIS A 221 -12.75 24.05 -8.78
N ASN A 222 -12.12 25.03 -9.45
CA ASN A 222 -12.77 25.83 -10.47
C ASN A 222 -13.29 24.95 -11.62
N PHE A 223 -12.46 24.02 -12.10
CA PHE A 223 -12.88 23.01 -13.09
C PHE A 223 -14.10 22.21 -12.64
N SER A 224 -14.08 21.70 -11.41
CA SER A 224 -15.17 20.89 -10.89
C SER A 224 -16.46 21.69 -10.72
N ALA A 225 -16.35 22.99 -10.38
CA ALA A 225 -17.48 23.89 -10.25
C ALA A 225 -18.12 24.18 -11.62
N GLU A 226 -17.30 24.38 -12.66
CA GLU A 226 -17.77 24.62 -14.03
C GLU A 226 -18.45 23.38 -14.63
N VAL A 227 -17.86 22.20 -14.46
CA VAL A 227 -18.39 20.94 -15.00
C VAL A 227 -19.54 20.38 -14.14
N GLY A 228 -19.75 20.90 -12.93
CA GLY A 228 -20.76 20.43 -11.99
C GLY A 228 -20.52 19.00 -11.47
N ARG A 229 -19.30 18.47 -11.64
CA ARG A 229 -18.89 17.12 -11.24
C ARG A 229 -17.49 17.17 -10.64
N ARG A 230 -17.16 16.20 -9.80
CA ARG A 230 -15.80 16.10 -9.27
C ARG A 230 -14.81 15.77 -10.39
N HIS A 231 -13.69 16.49 -10.43
CA HIS A 231 -12.64 16.33 -11.44
C HIS A 231 -12.18 14.86 -11.62
N GLU A 232 -12.15 14.06 -10.54
CA GLU A 232 -11.79 12.65 -10.59
C GLU A 232 -12.73 11.79 -11.46
N HIS A 233 -13.94 12.26 -11.77
CA HIS A 233 -14.90 11.56 -12.62
C HIS A 233 -14.90 12.03 -14.07
N VAL A 234 -14.32 13.19 -14.38
CA VAL A 234 -14.38 13.81 -15.72
C VAL A 234 -13.02 13.90 -16.41
N LEU A 235 -11.91 14.05 -15.68
CA LEU A 235 -10.59 14.07 -16.29
C LEU A 235 -10.27 12.74 -16.99
N ASN A 236 -9.71 12.77 -18.20
CA ASN A 236 -9.05 11.61 -18.86
C ASN A 236 -8.06 10.90 -17.92
N ALA A 237 -7.96 9.58 -18.06
CA ALA A 237 -7.08 8.74 -17.25
C ALA A 237 -5.59 9.13 -17.31
N THR A 238 -5.08 9.53 -18.48
CA THR A 238 -3.69 9.98 -18.65
C THR A 238 -3.41 11.21 -17.79
N VAL A 239 -4.35 12.16 -17.75
CA VAL A 239 -4.25 13.36 -16.90
C VAL A 239 -4.38 13.00 -15.42
N LEU A 240 -5.24 12.05 -15.05
CA LEU A 240 -5.32 11.55 -13.67
C LEU A 240 -4.02 10.86 -13.22
N GLN A 241 -3.34 10.13 -14.09
CA GLN A 241 -2.05 9.53 -13.78
C GLN A 241 -0.97 10.59 -13.55
N GLN A 242 -0.93 11.63 -14.38
CA GLN A 242 -0.01 12.76 -14.18
C GLN A 242 -0.35 13.54 -12.90
N LEU A 243 -1.64 13.71 -12.60
CA LEU A 243 -2.08 14.33 -11.37
C LEU A 243 -1.69 13.51 -10.13
N LEU A 244 -1.73 12.17 -10.23
CA LEU A 244 -1.26 11.28 -9.18
C LEU A 244 0.24 11.46 -8.93
N ARG A 245 1.07 11.49 -10.00
CA ARG A 245 2.51 11.78 -9.91
C ARG A 245 2.77 13.11 -9.20
N PHE A 246 2.10 14.16 -9.66
CA PHE A 246 2.21 15.50 -9.06
C PHE A 246 1.90 15.49 -7.55
N TYR A 247 0.79 14.86 -7.14
CA TYR A 247 0.46 14.78 -5.70
C TYR A 247 1.46 13.93 -4.91
N ILE A 248 2.01 12.87 -5.50
CA ILE A 248 3.04 12.05 -4.85
C ILE A 248 4.31 12.89 -4.61
N SER A 249 4.79 13.59 -5.64
CA SER A 249 5.93 14.51 -5.55
C SER A 249 5.69 15.61 -4.51
N GLY A 250 4.47 16.15 -4.44
CA GLY A 250 4.05 17.13 -3.43
C GLY A 250 3.84 16.56 -2.02
N SER A 251 4.09 15.26 -1.80
CA SER A 251 3.83 14.56 -0.53
C SER A 251 2.38 14.68 -0.03
N ALA A 252 1.42 14.84 -0.94
CA ALA A 252 0.00 15.06 -0.64
C ALA A 252 -0.78 13.73 -0.55
N LEU A 253 -0.47 12.90 0.47
CA LEU A 253 -0.97 11.52 0.60
C LEU A 253 -2.49 11.37 0.42
N THR A 254 -3.30 12.26 0.98
CA THR A 254 -4.77 12.21 0.87
C THR A 254 -5.24 12.40 -0.58
N ASN A 255 -4.64 13.37 -1.29
CA ASN A 255 -4.93 13.61 -2.70
C ASN A 255 -4.44 12.45 -3.55
N SER A 256 -3.20 11.99 -3.34
CA SER A 256 -2.65 10.81 -4.03
C SER A 256 -3.56 9.59 -3.87
N ARG A 257 -4.02 9.29 -2.65
CA ARG A 257 -4.94 8.16 -2.38
C ARG A 257 -6.25 8.29 -3.14
N THR A 258 -6.82 9.49 -3.20
CA THR A 258 -8.10 9.77 -3.83
C THR A 258 -8.00 9.63 -5.35
N THR A 259 -6.96 10.23 -5.95
CA THR A 259 -6.68 10.11 -7.39
C THR A 259 -6.36 8.67 -7.79
N PHE A 260 -5.61 7.94 -6.96
CA PHE A 260 -5.34 6.52 -7.17
C PHE A 260 -6.66 5.72 -7.17
N GLN A 261 -7.56 5.94 -6.20
CA GLN A 261 -8.86 5.25 -6.19
C GLN A 261 -9.65 5.51 -7.46
N ALA A 262 -9.64 6.75 -7.94
CA ALA A 262 -10.36 7.12 -9.17
C ALA A 262 -9.84 6.37 -10.41
N LEU A 263 -8.53 6.12 -10.49
CA LEU A 263 -7.95 5.26 -11.53
C LEU A 263 -8.43 3.81 -11.39
N LEU A 264 -8.42 3.25 -10.17
CA LEU A 264 -8.89 1.88 -9.93
C LEU A 264 -10.38 1.69 -10.21
N ASP A 265 -11.21 2.67 -9.87
CA ASP A 265 -12.65 2.64 -10.12
C ASP A 265 -12.94 2.58 -11.63
N ARG A 266 -12.04 3.13 -12.45
CA ARG A 266 -12.04 3.09 -13.92
C ARG A 266 -11.35 1.86 -14.50
N GLY A 267 -10.87 0.93 -13.66
CA GLY A 267 -10.18 -0.28 -14.11
C GLY A 267 -8.75 -0.04 -14.58
N ILE A 268 -8.09 1.03 -14.10
CA ILE A 268 -6.74 1.42 -14.54
C ILE A 268 -5.76 1.23 -13.38
N CYS A 269 -4.72 0.44 -13.61
CA CYS A 269 -3.60 0.27 -12.69
C CYS A 269 -2.51 1.29 -13.02
N PRO A 270 -2.07 2.16 -12.09
CA PRO A 270 -0.90 3.01 -12.30
C PRO A 270 0.34 2.19 -12.72
N VAL A 271 1.24 2.82 -13.46
CA VAL A 271 2.52 2.21 -13.86
C VAL A 271 3.41 1.92 -12.65
N ALA A 272 4.31 0.95 -12.80
CA ALA A 272 5.10 0.40 -11.69
C ALA A 272 5.92 1.47 -10.94
N GLU A 273 6.48 2.45 -11.65
CA GLU A 273 7.25 3.55 -11.05
C GLU A 273 6.37 4.41 -10.13
N VAL A 274 5.14 4.72 -10.58
CA VAL A 274 4.18 5.50 -9.80
C VAL A 274 3.67 4.71 -8.59
N LEU A 275 3.55 3.39 -8.71
CA LEU A 275 3.25 2.52 -7.58
C LEU A 275 4.37 2.59 -6.54
N ASP A 276 5.63 2.45 -6.96
CA ASP A 276 6.78 2.53 -6.06
C ASP A 276 6.82 3.85 -5.30
N ASP A 277 6.67 4.98 -6.01
CA ASP A 277 6.66 6.30 -5.39
C ASP A 277 5.49 6.47 -4.43
N TYR A 278 4.31 5.94 -4.76
CA TYR A 278 3.15 5.96 -3.86
C TYR A 278 3.41 5.17 -2.57
N PHE A 279 3.96 3.97 -2.67
CA PHE A 279 4.26 3.14 -1.50
C PHE A 279 5.38 3.75 -0.64
N LEU A 280 6.38 4.38 -1.24
CA LEU A 280 7.40 5.15 -0.52
C LEU A 280 6.80 6.37 0.20
N LEU A 281 5.85 7.07 -0.43
CA LEU A 281 5.11 8.16 0.21
C LEU A 281 4.33 7.66 1.44
N VAL A 282 3.63 6.52 1.32
CA VAL A 282 2.91 5.90 2.46
C VAL A 282 3.87 5.57 3.59
N GLU A 283 5.03 4.96 3.30
CA GLU A 283 6.05 4.62 4.30
C GLU A 283 6.59 5.87 5.01
N LYS A 284 6.90 6.92 4.24
CA LYS A 284 7.42 8.19 4.75
C LYS A 284 6.40 8.93 5.62
N ALA A 285 5.14 8.99 5.17
CA ALA A 285 4.07 9.69 5.88
C ALA A 285 3.64 8.96 7.16
N ILE A 286 3.68 7.63 7.15
CA ILE A 286 3.23 6.77 8.26
C ILE A 286 4.42 5.98 8.81
N SER A 287 5.36 6.70 9.41
CA SER A 287 6.62 6.17 9.95
C SER A 287 6.53 5.91 11.46
N ALA A 288 7.56 5.29 12.03
CA ALA A 288 7.70 5.16 13.49
C ALA A 288 7.71 6.52 14.21
N LYS A 289 8.18 7.58 13.52
CA LYS A 289 8.26 8.93 14.08
C LYS A 289 6.88 9.59 14.15
N SER A 290 6.03 9.39 13.13
CA SER A 290 4.68 9.98 13.09
C SER A 290 3.65 9.13 13.84
N GLN A 291 3.80 7.81 13.84
CA GLN A 291 2.94 6.86 14.54
C GLN A 291 3.79 5.79 15.23
N PRO A 292 4.16 5.99 16.52
CA PRO A 292 5.01 5.07 17.27
C PRO A 292 4.37 3.70 17.53
N ASP A 293 3.05 3.66 17.75
CA ASP A 293 2.33 2.41 17.95
C ASP A 293 2.32 1.58 16.65
N LEU A 294 2.84 0.35 16.73
CA LEU A 294 2.95 -0.55 15.59
C LEU A 294 1.57 -0.90 15.01
N GLN A 295 0.57 -1.13 15.85
CA GLN A 295 -0.75 -1.57 15.39
C GLN A 295 -1.52 -0.43 14.73
N ALA A 296 -1.50 0.77 15.32
CA ALA A 296 -2.06 1.98 14.70
C ALA A 296 -1.37 2.30 13.37
N ARG A 297 -0.03 2.19 13.31
CA ARG A 297 0.74 2.39 12.08
C ARG A 297 0.36 1.40 10.99
N ARG A 298 0.26 0.11 11.30
CA ARG A 298 -0.21 -0.92 10.36
C ARG A 298 -1.61 -0.60 9.86
N LEU A 299 -2.52 -0.24 10.77
CA LEU A 299 -3.90 0.11 10.43
C LEU A 299 -3.95 1.31 9.48
N ALA A 300 -3.20 2.38 9.78
CA ALA A 300 -3.15 3.58 8.96
C ALA A 300 -2.59 3.30 7.56
N LYS A 301 -1.51 2.52 7.44
CA LYS A 301 -0.99 2.07 6.14
C LYS A 301 -2.02 1.25 5.38
N MET A 302 -2.67 0.29 6.03
CA MET A 302 -3.75 -0.51 5.43
C MET A 302 -4.90 0.34 4.92
N ALA A 303 -5.25 1.44 5.61
CA ALA A 303 -6.27 2.39 5.13
C ALA A 303 -5.87 3.04 3.79
N CYS A 304 -4.58 3.37 3.62
CA CYS A 304 -4.05 3.92 2.37
C CYS A 304 -4.02 2.91 1.22
N ILE A 305 -4.03 1.61 1.49
CA ILE A 305 -4.03 0.57 0.45
C ILE A 305 -5.33 -0.24 0.42
N ALA A 306 -6.36 0.21 1.13
CA ALA A 306 -7.65 -0.46 1.15
C ALA A 306 -8.22 -0.54 -0.27
N GLY A 307 -8.62 -1.72 -0.73
CA GLY A 307 -9.09 -1.93 -2.11
C GLY A 307 -7.98 -2.17 -3.14
N PHE A 308 -6.71 -2.27 -2.75
CA PHE A 308 -5.59 -2.53 -3.67
C PHE A 308 -5.42 -4.03 -4.01
N ALA A 309 -6.29 -4.91 -3.53
CA ALA A 309 -6.27 -6.34 -3.87
C ALA A 309 -6.11 -6.60 -5.39
N PRO A 310 -6.73 -5.84 -6.31
CA PRO A 310 -6.59 -6.05 -7.75
C PRO A 310 -5.22 -5.58 -8.27
N VAL A 311 -4.67 -4.52 -7.67
CA VAL A 311 -3.32 -4.03 -7.97
C VAL A 311 -2.30 -5.11 -7.65
N LEU A 312 -2.36 -5.70 -6.45
CA LEU A 312 -1.38 -6.71 -5.99
C LEU A 312 -1.39 -8.00 -6.84
N LYS A 313 -2.49 -8.27 -7.55
CA LYS A 313 -2.60 -9.40 -8.49
C LYS A 313 -2.04 -9.08 -9.86
N HIS A 314 -2.09 -7.81 -10.27
CA HIS A 314 -1.65 -7.37 -11.59
C HIS A 314 -0.16 -6.98 -11.59
N THR A 315 0.28 -6.28 -10.54
CA THR A 315 1.62 -5.75 -10.40
C THR A 315 2.07 -5.84 -8.95
N MET A 316 3.30 -6.32 -8.75
CA MET A 316 4.02 -6.25 -7.48
C MET A 316 5.46 -5.90 -7.79
N THR A 317 6.02 -4.92 -7.10
CA THR A 317 7.44 -4.56 -7.19
C THR A 317 8.16 -4.93 -5.90
N ALA A 318 9.49 -4.87 -5.92
CA ALA A 318 10.30 -5.05 -4.71
C ALA A 318 9.95 -4.00 -3.63
N THR A 319 9.71 -2.75 -4.04
CA THR A 319 9.35 -1.64 -3.13
C THR A 319 7.99 -1.88 -2.49
N MET A 320 6.98 -2.26 -3.29
CA MET A 320 5.65 -2.59 -2.80
C MET A 320 5.71 -3.73 -1.78
N LEU A 321 6.39 -4.83 -2.13
CA LEU A 321 6.53 -5.99 -1.25
C LEU A 321 7.16 -5.58 0.10
N ARG A 322 8.24 -4.80 0.08
CA ARG A 322 8.91 -4.30 1.29
C ARG A 322 7.96 -3.57 2.23
N VAL A 323 7.17 -2.65 1.70
CA VAL A 323 6.22 -1.85 2.49
C VAL A 323 5.07 -2.72 3.01
N LEU A 324 4.56 -3.64 2.19
CA LEU A 324 3.47 -4.56 2.55
C LEU A 324 3.89 -5.57 3.63
N ILE A 325 5.13 -6.04 3.63
CA ILE A 325 5.69 -6.86 4.72
C ILE A 325 5.57 -6.12 6.06
N GLY A 326 5.89 -4.82 6.08
CA GLY A 326 5.73 -3.98 7.28
C GLY A 326 4.28 -3.78 7.73
N CYS A 327 3.31 -4.01 6.83
CA CYS A 327 1.88 -3.93 7.12
C CYS A 327 1.32 -5.25 7.67
N ALA A 328 1.95 -6.39 7.35
CA ALA A 328 1.49 -7.70 7.79
C ALA A 328 1.56 -7.85 9.32
N ALA A 329 0.62 -8.60 9.86
CA ALA A 329 0.47 -8.94 11.27
C ALA A 329 0.45 -10.45 11.52
N HIS A 330 0.47 -11.27 10.46
CA HIS A 330 0.47 -12.73 10.57
C HIS A 330 1.24 -13.43 9.44
N THR A 331 1.80 -14.61 9.72
CA THR A 331 2.57 -15.42 8.75
C THR A 331 1.78 -15.71 7.47
N GLY A 332 0.51 -16.07 7.60
CA GLY A 332 -0.35 -16.32 6.43
C GLY A 332 -0.54 -15.12 5.49
N GLU A 333 -0.35 -13.89 5.97
CA GLU A 333 -0.34 -12.69 5.12
C GLU A 333 0.98 -12.56 4.37
N ILE A 334 2.11 -12.84 5.03
CA ILE A 334 3.43 -12.90 4.37
C ILE A 334 3.44 -13.96 3.27
N LEU A 335 2.90 -15.15 3.53
CA LEU A 335 2.79 -16.21 2.52
C LEU A 335 1.94 -15.76 1.33
N LYS A 336 0.86 -15.01 1.59
CA LYS A 336 0.02 -14.46 0.51
C LYS A 336 0.77 -13.41 -0.33
N LEU A 337 1.58 -12.57 0.31
CA LEU A 337 2.45 -11.62 -0.40
C LEU A 337 3.51 -12.33 -1.25
N VAL A 338 4.09 -13.43 -0.74
CA VAL A 338 5.01 -14.28 -1.51
C VAL A 338 4.32 -14.90 -2.71
N GLU A 339 3.08 -15.39 -2.57
CA GLU A 339 2.29 -15.88 -3.71
C GLU A 339 2.09 -14.80 -4.78
N PHE A 340 1.73 -13.57 -4.39
CA PHE A 340 1.59 -12.47 -5.35
C PHE A 340 2.92 -12.15 -6.05
N ALA A 341 4.01 -12.02 -5.29
CA ALA A 341 5.33 -11.75 -5.85
C ALA A 341 5.82 -12.89 -6.77
N ALA A 342 5.57 -14.15 -6.41
CA ALA A 342 5.96 -15.31 -7.20
C ALA A 342 5.22 -15.39 -8.55
N SER A 343 4.03 -14.81 -8.64
CA SER A 343 3.25 -14.73 -9.90
C SER A 343 3.74 -13.66 -10.88
N MET A 344 4.67 -12.79 -10.47
CA MET A 344 5.17 -11.71 -11.33
C MET A 344 6.26 -12.20 -12.29
N PRO A 345 6.40 -11.59 -13.48
CA PRO A 345 7.50 -11.89 -14.42
C PRO A 345 8.90 -11.70 -13.80
N SER A 346 9.05 -10.72 -12.90
CA SER A 346 10.29 -10.40 -12.18
C SER A 346 10.34 -10.96 -10.76
N SER A 347 9.62 -12.07 -10.51
CA SER A 347 9.45 -12.68 -9.17
C SER A 347 10.75 -12.88 -8.40
N LYS A 348 11.81 -13.38 -9.05
CA LYS A 348 13.12 -13.60 -8.42
C LYS A 348 13.70 -12.31 -7.86
N THR A 349 13.78 -11.25 -8.67
CA THR A 349 14.29 -9.94 -8.26
C THR A 349 13.47 -9.34 -7.11
N ILE A 350 12.14 -9.46 -7.18
CA ILE A 350 11.23 -8.95 -6.15
C ILE A 350 11.44 -9.66 -4.81
N LEU A 351 11.51 -11.00 -4.84
CA LEU A 351 11.63 -11.84 -3.66
C LEU A 351 13.03 -11.74 -3.04
N GLU A 352 14.09 -11.89 -3.83
CA GLU A 352 15.49 -11.84 -3.36
C GLU A 352 15.81 -10.48 -2.75
N GLY A 353 15.38 -9.37 -3.37
CA GLY A 353 15.53 -8.02 -2.82
C GLY A 353 14.84 -7.79 -1.47
N ASN A 354 13.99 -8.72 -1.02
CA ASN A 354 13.24 -8.67 0.23
C ASN A 354 13.48 -9.89 1.14
N ALA A 355 14.50 -10.71 0.87
CA ALA A 355 14.69 -11.99 1.53
C ALA A 355 14.78 -11.88 3.06
N VAL A 356 15.61 -10.95 3.54
CA VAL A 356 15.82 -10.70 4.97
C VAL A 356 14.53 -10.20 5.63
N GLN A 357 13.81 -9.28 4.98
CA GLN A 357 12.59 -8.70 5.51
C GLN A 357 11.46 -9.74 5.63
N LEU A 358 11.33 -10.63 4.64
CA LEU A 358 10.36 -11.72 4.66
C LEU A 358 10.61 -12.68 5.83
N VAL A 359 11.85 -13.12 5.99
CA VAL A 359 12.24 -14.02 7.08
C VAL A 359 12.06 -13.35 8.44
N ASN A 360 12.52 -12.10 8.58
CA ASN A 360 12.39 -11.36 9.83
C ASN A 360 10.93 -11.11 10.20
N ALA A 361 10.04 -10.89 9.23
CA ALA A 361 8.63 -10.70 9.52
C ALA A 361 8.00 -11.97 10.11
N VAL A 362 8.23 -13.15 9.50
CA VAL A 362 7.66 -14.41 10.00
C VAL A 362 8.27 -14.87 11.33
N SER A 363 9.50 -14.44 11.64
CA SER A 363 10.18 -14.78 12.90
C SER A 363 9.85 -13.83 14.06
N SER A 364 9.16 -12.71 13.80
CA SER A 364 8.92 -11.62 14.77
C SER A 364 7.46 -11.34 15.08
N PHE A 365 6.52 -12.17 14.64
CA PHE A 365 5.12 -12.04 15.04
C PHE A 365 4.94 -12.43 16.52
N VAL A 366 5.19 -11.48 17.42
CA VAL A 366 5.03 -11.62 18.88
C VAL A 366 3.55 -11.80 19.26
N PRO A 367 3.23 -12.60 20.30
CA PRO A 367 4.10 -13.45 21.10
C PRO A 367 3.98 -14.92 20.65
N SER A 368 4.55 -15.25 19.48
CA SER A 368 4.59 -16.65 19.06
C SER A 368 5.78 -17.35 19.74
N PRO A 369 5.61 -18.54 20.35
CA PRO A 369 6.71 -19.32 20.90
C PRO A 369 7.81 -19.60 19.87
N ALA A 370 9.04 -19.76 20.31
CA ALA A 370 10.18 -19.99 19.42
C ALA A 370 9.99 -21.15 18.43
N VAL A 371 9.34 -22.24 18.88
CA VAL A 371 8.98 -23.38 18.03
C VAL A 371 8.03 -22.97 16.91
N GLU A 372 7.01 -22.16 17.21
CA GLU A 372 6.05 -21.68 16.22
C GLU A 372 6.72 -20.75 15.20
N ASN A 373 7.61 -19.86 15.65
CA ASN A 373 8.43 -19.05 14.74
C ASN A 373 9.25 -19.92 13.79
N CYS A 374 9.85 -21.00 14.28
CA CYS A 374 10.61 -21.93 13.46
C CYS A 374 9.71 -22.64 12.42
N ILE A 375 8.51 -23.06 12.80
CA ILE A 375 7.52 -23.63 11.89
C ILE A 375 7.13 -22.61 10.80
N ASN A 376 6.89 -21.36 11.20
CA ASN A 376 6.57 -20.27 10.28
C ASN A 376 7.71 -19.99 9.28
N ILE A 377 8.96 -20.01 9.73
CA ILE A 377 10.14 -19.91 8.86
C ILE A 377 10.18 -21.10 7.90
N SER A 378 9.98 -22.33 8.39
CA SER A 378 9.96 -23.54 7.54
C SER A 378 8.90 -23.46 6.46
N LEU A 379 7.70 -23.00 6.81
CA LEU A 379 6.59 -22.83 5.88
C LEU A 379 6.88 -21.76 4.82
N LEU A 380 7.53 -20.66 5.21
CA LEU A 380 8.00 -19.65 4.27
C LEU A 380 9.04 -20.23 3.29
N LEU A 381 10.04 -20.95 3.80
CA LEU A 381 11.08 -21.56 2.97
C LEU A 381 10.48 -22.57 1.99
N GLN A 382 9.59 -23.45 2.45
CA GLN A 382 8.89 -24.40 1.59
C GLN A 382 8.11 -23.68 0.48
N ARG A 383 7.44 -22.57 0.81
CA ARG A 383 6.71 -21.78 -0.18
C ARG A 383 7.64 -21.12 -1.20
N LEU A 384 8.79 -20.64 -0.76
CA LEU A 384 9.80 -20.05 -1.64
C LEU A 384 10.42 -21.12 -2.55
N GLU A 385 10.72 -22.31 -2.04
CA GLU A 385 11.24 -23.42 -2.87
C GLU A 385 10.31 -23.77 -4.04
N GLN A 386 8.98 -23.62 -3.88
CA GLN A 386 8.03 -23.79 -4.98
C GLN A 386 8.19 -22.73 -6.10
N ALA A 387 8.72 -21.54 -5.77
CA ALA A 387 9.01 -20.49 -6.73
C ALA A 387 10.42 -20.61 -7.37
N TYR A 388 11.33 -21.41 -6.80
CA TYR A 388 12.70 -21.59 -7.29
C TYR A 388 12.98 -23.05 -7.67
N THR A 389 12.88 -23.36 -8.96
CA THR A 389 13.13 -24.71 -9.50
C THR A 389 14.55 -25.23 -9.25
N ASN A 390 15.54 -24.33 -9.16
CA ASN A 390 16.96 -24.68 -9.03
C ASN A 390 17.45 -24.63 -7.57
N GLY A 391 16.51 -24.67 -6.62
CA GLY A 391 16.80 -24.51 -5.20
C GLY A 391 16.77 -23.06 -4.74
N LEU A 392 16.64 -22.91 -3.43
CA LEU A 392 16.50 -21.62 -2.76
C LEU A 392 17.78 -20.76 -2.89
N PRO A 393 17.67 -19.45 -3.21
CA PRO A 393 18.81 -18.53 -3.16
C PRO A 393 19.46 -18.48 -1.77
N THR A 394 20.79 -18.36 -1.72
CA THR A 394 21.58 -18.36 -0.47
C THR A 394 21.16 -17.26 0.49
N GLN A 395 20.69 -16.12 -0.01
CA GLN A 395 20.20 -14.99 0.81
C GLN A 395 19.05 -15.40 1.73
N PHE A 396 18.09 -16.20 1.23
CA PHE A 396 16.99 -16.71 2.04
C PHE A 396 17.47 -17.76 3.03
N ALA A 397 18.33 -18.69 2.61
CA ALA A 397 18.90 -19.71 3.48
C ALA A 397 19.70 -19.08 4.63
N HIS A 398 20.52 -18.07 4.34
CA HIS A 398 21.31 -17.35 5.34
C HIS A 398 20.41 -16.61 6.32
N ALA A 399 19.46 -15.81 5.82
CA ALA A 399 18.50 -15.10 6.67
C ALA A 399 17.72 -16.07 7.58
N ALA A 400 17.24 -17.18 7.03
CA ALA A 400 16.52 -18.20 7.80
C ALA A 400 17.39 -18.90 8.83
N SER A 401 18.65 -19.21 8.51
CA SER A 401 19.59 -19.82 9.45
C SER A 401 19.83 -18.91 10.67
N ILE A 402 19.99 -17.60 10.45
CA ILE A 402 20.12 -16.60 11.51
C ILE A 402 18.83 -16.54 12.34
N ALA A 403 17.67 -16.54 11.69
CA ALA A 403 16.38 -16.52 12.38
C ALA A 403 16.14 -17.81 13.22
N TYR A 404 16.54 -18.98 12.73
CA TYR A 404 16.49 -20.23 13.49
C TYR A 404 17.41 -20.19 14.70
N LEU A 405 18.63 -19.67 14.56
CA LEU A 405 19.56 -19.47 15.68
C LEU A 405 18.95 -18.60 16.77
N HIS A 406 18.35 -17.45 16.41
CA HIS A 406 17.68 -16.58 17.38
C HIS A 406 16.51 -17.26 18.07
N ASN A 407 15.87 -18.23 17.42
CA ASN A 407 14.81 -19.05 18.00
C ASN A 407 15.32 -20.38 18.57
N GLY A 408 16.63 -20.56 18.78
CA GLY A 408 17.21 -21.74 19.41
C GLY A 408 17.08 -23.05 18.62
N ASN A 409 16.75 -23.02 17.33
CA ASN A 409 16.66 -24.22 16.49
C ASN A 409 17.99 -24.47 15.78
N TRP A 410 18.93 -25.05 16.52
CA TRP A 410 20.28 -25.37 16.05
C TRP A 410 20.28 -26.45 14.97
N GLY A 411 19.38 -27.43 15.06
CA GLY A 411 19.27 -28.51 14.06
C GLY A 411 18.87 -27.99 12.67
N ALA A 412 17.85 -27.14 12.59
CA ALA A 412 17.45 -26.52 11.32
C ALA A 412 18.57 -25.63 10.75
N THR A 413 19.30 -24.93 11.61
CA THR A 413 20.46 -24.13 11.23
C THR A 413 21.56 -25.01 10.61
N ALA A 414 21.90 -26.13 11.26
CA ALA A 414 22.92 -27.07 10.78
C ALA A 414 22.56 -27.62 9.38
N VAL A 415 21.29 -27.96 9.16
CA VAL A 415 20.80 -28.44 7.86
C VAL A 415 20.99 -27.37 6.78
N LEU A 416 20.66 -26.11 7.06
CA LEU A 416 20.85 -25.03 6.10
C LEU A 416 22.32 -24.76 5.81
N TRP A 417 23.19 -24.74 6.82
CA TRP A 417 24.62 -24.50 6.63
C TRP A 417 25.30 -25.62 5.84
N LYS A 418 24.92 -26.87 6.08
CA LYS A 418 25.43 -28.00 5.30
C LYS A 418 25.06 -27.90 3.82
N ARG A 419 23.86 -27.37 3.51
CA ARG A 419 23.34 -27.28 2.14
C ARG A 419 23.79 -26.01 1.39
N TYR A 420 23.88 -24.89 2.09
CA TYR A 420 24.06 -23.56 1.49
C TYR A 420 25.33 -22.82 1.94
N GLY A 421 26.09 -23.40 2.87
CA GLY A 421 27.24 -22.74 3.48
C GLY A 421 26.86 -21.87 4.68
N ILE A 422 27.88 -21.45 5.42
CA ILE A 422 27.74 -20.57 6.59
C ILE A 422 27.62 -19.11 6.09
N PRO A 423 26.70 -18.29 6.64
CA PRO A 423 26.62 -16.87 6.31
C PRO A 423 27.93 -16.14 6.58
N GLN A 424 28.37 -15.31 5.64
CA GLN A 424 29.55 -14.46 5.83
C GLN A 424 29.34 -13.48 6.99
N GLY A 425 30.38 -13.31 7.82
CA GLY A 425 30.37 -12.37 8.94
C GLY A 425 29.65 -12.89 10.20
N LEU A 426 29.22 -14.15 10.24
CA LEU A 426 28.79 -14.78 11.47
C LEU A 426 30.01 -15.10 12.35
N ILE A 427 30.13 -14.40 13.48
CA ILE A 427 31.30 -14.51 14.38
C ILE A 427 31.04 -15.47 15.53
N GLU A 428 29.78 -15.61 15.96
CA GLU A 428 29.41 -16.46 17.10
C GLU A 428 27.99 -17.03 16.96
N ILE A 429 27.76 -18.17 17.62
CA ILE A 429 26.44 -18.78 17.79
C ILE A 429 25.82 -18.19 19.06
N PRO A 430 24.64 -17.54 18.98
CA PRO A 430 24.04 -16.91 20.14
C PRO A 430 23.65 -17.95 21.20
N ILE A 431 23.93 -17.63 22.46
CA ILE A 431 23.44 -18.42 23.60
C ILE A 431 21.97 -18.05 23.82
N VAL A 432 21.08 -18.97 23.45
CA VAL A 432 19.64 -18.84 23.70
C VAL A 432 19.25 -19.82 24.79
N ASP A 433 18.83 -19.33 25.97
CA ASP A 433 18.32 -20.17 27.04
C ASP A 433 16.91 -20.66 26.68
N MET A 434 16.85 -21.86 26.08
CA MET A 434 15.60 -22.48 25.67
C MET A 434 15.48 -23.88 26.25
N ARG A 435 14.49 -24.06 27.14
CA ARG A 435 14.16 -25.36 27.74
C ARG A 435 13.18 -26.10 26.84
N CYS A 436 13.62 -26.53 25.66
CA CYS A 436 12.81 -27.33 24.74
C CYS A 436 13.49 -28.69 24.51
N GLN A 437 12.74 -29.78 24.63
CA GLN A 437 13.27 -31.15 24.40
C GLN A 437 13.02 -31.65 22.95
N LEU A 438 12.37 -30.83 22.12
CA LEU A 438 12.10 -31.19 20.74
C LEU A 438 13.41 -31.31 19.95
N PRO A 439 13.52 -32.26 18.99
CA PRO A 439 14.67 -32.36 18.11
C PRO A 439 14.95 -31.02 17.42
N GLY A 440 16.23 -30.66 17.31
CA GLY A 440 16.68 -29.38 16.77
C GLY A 440 16.87 -28.28 17.82
N PHE A 441 16.27 -28.43 19.01
CA PHE A 441 16.34 -27.48 20.12
C PHE A 441 17.07 -28.05 21.35
N ARG A 442 17.79 -29.17 21.22
CA ARG A 442 18.50 -29.80 22.34
C ARG A 442 19.93 -29.26 22.44
N GLN A 443 20.51 -29.34 23.64
CA GLN A 443 21.91 -28.97 23.84
C GLN A 443 22.87 -29.78 22.95
N GLU A 444 22.54 -31.03 22.66
CA GLU A 444 23.27 -31.89 21.72
C GLU A 444 23.25 -31.32 20.30
N ASP A 445 22.10 -30.82 19.84
CA ASP A 445 21.97 -30.20 18.51
C ASP A 445 22.83 -28.93 18.41
N ARG A 446 22.90 -28.16 19.51
CA ARG A 446 23.80 -27.01 19.63
C ARG A 446 25.26 -27.41 19.52
N GLN A 447 25.69 -28.42 20.29
CA GLN A 447 27.08 -28.92 20.25
C GLN A 447 27.45 -29.43 18.86
N HIS A 448 26.52 -30.08 18.17
CA HIS A 448 26.70 -30.51 16.79
C HIS A 448 26.91 -29.31 15.85
N LEU A 449 26.07 -28.27 15.98
CA LEU A 449 26.22 -27.04 15.20
C LEU A 449 27.56 -26.33 15.48
N GLU A 450 27.97 -26.25 16.74
CA GLU A 450 29.28 -25.68 17.14
C GLU A 450 30.45 -26.46 16.52
N THR A 451 30.32 -27.79 16.41
CA THR A 451 31.32 -28.64 15.75
C THR A 451 31.38 -28.36 14.24
N LEU A 452 30.22 -28.23 13.57
CA LEU A 452 30.15 -27.85 12.16
C LEU A 452 30.79 -26.47 11.92
N PHE A 453 30.51 -25.51 12.79
CA PHE A 453 31.05 -24.15 12.70
C PHE A 453 32.58 -24.09 12.82
N ARG A 454 33.20 -24.98 13.60
CA ARG A 454 34.67 -25.03 13.78
C ARG A 454 35.42 -25.74 12.66
N ASN A 455 34.74 -26.62 11.93
CA ASN A 455 35.36 -27.51 10.93
C ASN A 455 35.33 -26.95 9.50
N MET A 456 34.70 -25.79 9.28
CA MET A 456 34.62 -25.08 8.00
C MET A 456 35.37 -23.76 8.13
#